data_AF-A0A401MMN3-F1
#
_entry.id   AF-A0A401MMN3-F1
#
_cell.length_a   1.000
_cell.length_b   1.000
_cell.length_c   1.000
_cell.angle_alpha   90.00
_cell.angle_beta   90.00
_cell.angle_gamma   90.00
#
_symmetry.space_group_name_H-M   'P 1'
#
loop_
_entity.id
_entity.type
_entity.pdbx_description
1 polymer ?
#
loop_
_entity_poly.entity_id
_entity_poly.type
_entity_poly.pdbx_seq_one_letter_code
_entity_poly.pdbx_strand_id
1 'polypeptide(L)' 'MEPAHLHHIDPGVWSPLIYSFRHYHGLAPELGHGFRSETAKAATRVG' A
#
# COMPACT_ATOMS: atom_id res chain seq x y z
N MET A 1 -12.35 -10.14 -24.22
CA MET A 1 -11.02 -10.11 -23.59
C MET A 1 -11.26 -9.53 -22.21
N GLU A 2 -11.40 -10.39 -21.20
CA GLU A 2 -11.73 -9.94 -19.84
C GLU A 2 -10.57 -9.08 -19.29
N PRO A 3 -10.84 -7.93 -18.66
CA PRO A 3 -9.79 -7.12 -18.07
C PRO A 3 -9.10 -7.93 -16.99
N ALA A 4 -7.76 -7.97 -17.02
CA ALA A 4 -6.98 -8.61 -15.97
C ALA A 4 -7.34 -7.95 -14.63
N HIS A 5 -7.94 -8.71 -13.72
CA HIS A 5 -8.29 -8.25 -12.38
C HIS A 5 -7.01 -8.00 -11.58
N LEU A 6 -6.42 -6.82 -11.72
CA LEU A 6 -5.35 -6.36 -10.86
C LEU A 6 -5.95 -6.11 -9.48
N HIS A 7 -5.85 -7.10 -8.60
CA HIS A 7 -6.24 -6.95 -7.20
C HIS A 7 -5.22 -6.00 -6.54
N HIS A 8 -5.66 -4.75 -6.32
CA HIS A 8 -4.89 -3.78 -5.56
C HIS A 8 -4.90 -4.18 -4.08
N ILE A 9 -3.71 -4.28 -3.49
CA ILE A 9 -3.55 -4.50 -2.05
C ILE A 9 -3.19 -3.16 -1.44
N ASP A 10 -4.03 -2.67 -0.52
CA ASP A 10 -3.71 -1.52 0.33
C ASP A 10 -2.73 -1.98 1.44
N PRO A 11 -1.46 -1.52 1.42
CA PRO A 11 -0.48 -1.93 2.41
C PRO A 11 -0.82 -1.44 3.82
N GLY A 12 -1.51 -0.31 3.95
CA GLY A 12 -1.95 0.24 5.24
C GLY A 12 -2.96 -0.67 5.93
N VAL A 13 -3.86 -1.29 5.15
CA VAL A 13 -4.82 -2.27 5.67
C VAL A 13 -4.15 -3.61 5.98
N TRP A 14 -3.30 -4.10 5.09
CA TRP A 14 -2.62 -5.38 5.29
C TRP A 14 -1.62 -5.33 6.46
N SER A 15 -1.02 -4.17 6.73
CA SER A 15 -0.10 -3.94 7.85
C SER A 15 1.06 -4.96 7.90
N PRO A 16 1.89 -5.06 6.84
CA PRO A 16 2.97 -6.03 6.78
C PRO A 16 4.08 -5.75 7.80
N LEU A 17 4.74 -6.83 8.24
CA LEU A 17 5.95 -6.76 9.06
C LEU A 17 7.18 -6.92 8.17
N ILE A 18 8.03 -5.89 8.11
CA ILE A 18 9.21 -5.86 7.24
C ILE A 18 10.45 -6.25 8.05
N TYR A 19 11.27 -7.16 7.53
CA TYR A 19 12.52 -7.57 8.18
C TYR A 19 13.74 -7.06 7.40
N SER A 20 14.53 -6.19 8.05
CA SER A 20 15.75 -5.62 7.46
C SER A 20 16.77 -5.30 8.55
N PHE A 21 18.06 -5.57 8.27
CA PHE A 21 19.16 -5.40 9.22
C PHE A 21 18.94 -6.06 10.59
N ARG A 22 18.35 -7.26 10.61
CA ARG A 22 17.97 -7.98 11.84
C ARG A 22 16.97 -7.23 12.74
N HIS A 23 16.24 -6.28 12.18
CA HIS A 23 15.18 -5.56 12.85
C HIS A 23 13.86 -5.70 12.11
N TYR A 24 12.78 -5.73 12.88
CA TYR A 24 11.42 -5.71 12.38
C TYR A 24 10.94 -4.26 12.33
N HIS A 25 10.33 -3.89 11.21
CA HIS A 25 9.83 -2.54 10.93
C HIS A 25 8.37 -2.62 10.49
N GLY A 26 7.57 -1.62 10.89
CA GLY A 26 6.24 -1.38 10.35
C GLY A 26 6.29 -0.45 9.13
N LEU A 27 5.14 -0.17 8.53
CA LEU A 27 5.02 0.83 7.48
C LEU A 27 5.16 2.24 8.05
N ALA A 28 5.86 3.10 7.30
CA ALA A 28 5.86 4.54 7.52
C ALA A 28 4.69 5.20 6.75
N PRO A 29 4.38 6.48 7.01
CA PRO A 29 3.41 7.23 6.21
C PRO A 29 3.76 7.20 4.72
N GLU A 30 2.73 7.16 3.88
CA GLU A 30 2.88 7.21 2.44
C GLU A 30 3.48 8.54 1.97
N LEU A 31 4.43 8.48 1.04
CA LEU A 31 5.12 9.65 0.49
C LEU A 31 4.63 10.05 -0.92
N GLY A 32 3.87 9.18 -1.59
CA GLY A 32 3.31 9.42 -2.93
C GLY A 32 3.32 8.17 -3.81
N HIS A 33 2.96 8.34 -5.08
CA HIS A 33 2.78 7.26 -6.04
C HIS A 33 3.73 7.41 -7.23
N GLY A 34 4.31 6.30 -7.71
CA GLY A 34 5.13 6.27 -8.92
C GLY A 34 4.28 6.21 -10.20
N PHE A 35 4.90 6.52 -11.35
CA PHE A 35 4.25 6.53 -12.68
C PHE A 35 3.54 5.22 -13.07
N ARG A 36 3.87 4.10 -12.43
CA ARG A 36 3.27 2.77 -12.68
C ARG A 36 2.32 2.31 -11.56
N SER A 37 2.17 3.09 -10.50
CA SER A 37 1.32 2.76 -9.35
C SER A 37 0.06 3.60 -9.40
N GLU A 38 -0.96 3.09 -10.08
CA GLU A 38 -2.32 3.62 -9.94
C GLU A 38 -2.83 3.23 -8.55
N THR A 39 -2.78 4.17 -7.60
CA THR A 39 -3.36 3.95 -6.27
C THR A 39 -4.63 4.77 -6.19
N ALA A 40 -5.76 4.11 -5.91
CA ALA A 40 -7.00 4.80 -5.59
C ALA A 40 -6.81 5.50 -4.25
N LYS A 41 -6.90 6.84 -4.21
CA LYS A 41 -6.86 7.59 -2.96
C LYS A 41 -7.93 7.04 -2.01
N ALA A 42 -7.52 6.37 -0.94
CA ALA A 42 -8.43 6.05 0.15
C ALA A 42 -8.88 7.38 0.78
N ALA A 43 -10.19 7.64 0.70
CA ALA A 43 -10.79 8.81 1.32
C ALA A 43 -10.49 8.80 2.81
N THR A 44 -9.84 9.86 3.28
CA THR A 44 -9.64 10.15 4.70
C THR A 44 -10.99 9.98 5.44
N ARG A 45 -11.13 8.93 6.25
CA ARG A 45 -12.21 8.86 7.22
C ARG A 45 -11.85 9.79 8.37
N VAL A 46 -12.38 11.01 8.31
CA VAL A 46 -12.49 11.90 9.48
C VAL A 46 -13.53 11.27 10.42
N GLY A 47 -13.21 11.29 11.71
CA GLY A 47 -13.95 10.63 12.79
C GLY A 47 -15.40 11.07 12.97
#